data_AF-A0A921BBF6-F1
#
_entry.id   AF-A0A921BBF6-F1
#
_cell.length_a   1.000
_cell.length_b   1.000
_cell.length_c   1.000
_cell.angle_alpha   90.00
_cell.angle_beta   90.00
_cell.angle_gamma   90.00
#
_symmetry.space_group_name_H-M   'P 1'
#
loop_
_entity.id
_entity.type
_entity.pdbx_description
1 polymer ?
#
loop_
_entity_poly.entity_id
_entity_poly.type
_entity_poly.pdbx_seq_one_letter_code
_entity_poly.pdbx_strand_id
1 'polypeptide(L)' 'MDHLDELENQSIYILREAYKNFKNLAMLWSIGKDSTIMLWLARKAFFGHCPIPLVHIDTTYKIPAMIEYRTFMQRSGD' A
#
# COMPACT_ATOMS: atom_id res chain seq x y z
N MET A 1 -21.76 2.91 11.53
CA MET A 1 -20.44 2.31 11.70
C MET A 1 -20.66 0.83 11.61
N ASP A 2 -20.29 0.24 10.48
CA ASP A 2 -20.27 -1.21 10.33
C ASP A 2 -18.88 -1.78 10.70
N HIS A 3 -18.74 -3.10 10.62
CA HIS A 3 -17.48 -3.77 10.94
C HIS A 3 -16.30 -3.33 10.05
N LEU A 4 -16.56 -3.00 8.78
CA LEU A 4 -15.51 -2.56 7.86
C LEU A 4 -15.08 -1.13 8.14
N ASP A 5 -16.02 -0.24 8.54
CA ASP A 5 -15.69 1.10 9.01
C ASP A 5 -14.72 1.06 10.19
N GLU A 6 -14.93 0.15 11.16
CA GLU A 6 -14.06 0.00 12.32
C GLU A 6 -12.66 -0.46 11.92
N LEU A 7 -12.56 -1.51 11.10
CA LEU A 7 -11.28 -2.03 10.61
C LEU A 7 -10.51 -0.99 9.79
N GLU A 8 -11.20 -0.24 8.95
CA GLU A 8 -10.61 0.82 8.15
C GLU A 8 -10.05 1.94 9.02
N ASN A 9 -10.84 2.42 10.00
CA ASN A 9 -10.39 3.46 10.93
C ASN A 9 -9.19 3.00 11.75
N GLN A 10 -9.20 1.76 12.25
CA GLN A 10 -8.06 1.17 12.95
C GLN A 10 -6.81 1.10 12.05
N SER A 11 -6.98 0.70 10.79
CA SER A 11 -5.87 0.62 9.83
C SER A 11 -5.27 1.98 9.52
N ILE A 12 -6.11 3.00 9.30
CA ILE A 12 -5.67 4.39 9.08
C ILE A 12 -4.90 4.91 10.29
N TYR A 13 -5.40 4.65 11.50
CA TYR A 13 -4.73 5.03 12.73
C TYR A 13 -3.32 4.43 12.82
N ILE A 14 -3.19 3.11 12.59
CA ILE A 14 -1.91 2.40 12.62
C ILE A 14 -0.93 2.97 11.58
N LEU A 15 -1.39 3.23 10.36
CA LEU A 15 -0.55 3.78 9.28
C LEU A 15 -0.01 5.18 9.63
N ARG A 16 -0.85 6.04 10.22
CA ARG A 16 -0.43 7.38 10.64
C ARG A 16 0.54 7.34 11.81
N GLU A 17 0.29 6.49 12.80
CA GLU A 17 1.21 6.30 13.93
C GLU A 17 2.55 5.71 13.46
N ALA A 18 2.53 4.74 12.56
CA ALA A 18 3.77 4.19 11.99
C ALA A 18 4.55 5.28 11.25
N TYR A 19 3.90 6.06 10.39
CA TYR A 19 4.56 7.14 9.66
C TYR A 19 5.16 8.21 10.59
N LYS A 20 4.48 8.51 11.70
CA LYS A 20 4.97 9.48 12.70
C LYS A 20 6.17 8.96 13.50
N ASN A 21 6.18 7.67 13.84
CA ASN A 21 7.13 7.11 14.80
C ASN A 21 8.38 6.48 14.14
N PHE A 22 8.31 6.05 12.87
CA PHE A 22 9.42 5.40 12.19
C PHE A 22 10.07 6.33 11.15
N LYS A 23 11.38 6.57 11.29
CA LYS A 23 12.15 7.41 10.36
C LYS A 23 12.38 6.76 8.99
N ASN A 24 12.54 5.44 8.96
CA ASN A 24 12.81 4.65 7.75
C ASN A 24 11.69 3.62 7.57
N LEU A 25 10.55 4.07 7.10
CA LEU A 25 9.39 3.22 6.85
C LEU A 25 9.33 2.84 5.37
N ALA A 26 9.02 1.58 5.07
CA ALA A 26 8.74 1.10 3.73
C ALA A 26 7.59 0.09 3.77
N MET A 27 6.78 0.06 2.72
CA MET A 27 5.67 -0.88 2.59
C MET A 27 6.02 -1.96 1.58
N LEU A 28 5.96 -3.23 2.00
CA LEU A 28 6.12 -4.36 1.09
C LEU A 28 4.87 -4.49 0.21
N TRP A 29 5.05 -4.34 -1.10
CA TRP A 29 3.97 -4.45 -2.07
C TRP A 29 4.24 -5.59 -3.04
N SER A 30 3.49 -6.68 -2.88
CA SER A 30 3.66 -7.90 -3.69
C SER A 30 2.76 -7.92 -4.93
N ILE A 31 1.94 -6.90 -5.14
CA ILE A 31 0.88 -6.85 -6.18
C ILE A 31 -0.25 -7.86 -5.88
N GLY A 32 -0.31 -8.41 -4.66
CA GLY A 32 -1.40 -9.26 -4.20
C GLY A 32 -2.52 -8.45 -3.55
N LYS A 33 -3.71 -9.07 -3.39
CA LYS A 33 -4.91 -8.44 -2.82
C LYS A 33 -4.66 -7.68 -1.52
N ASP A 34 -3.96 -8.29 -0.55
CA ASP A 34 -3.79 -7.72 0.78
C ASP A 34 -2.87 -6.50 0.73
N SER A 35 -1.75 -6.63 0.01
CA SER A 35 -0.80 -5.53 -0.17
C SER A 35 -1.38 -4.37 -0.99
N THR A 36 -2.31 -4.64 -1.91
CA THR A 36 -3.02 -3.61 -2.67
C THR A 36 -4.06 -2.89 -1.80
N ILE A 37 -4.76 -3.61 -0.91
CA ILE A 37 -5.62 -2.97 0.10
C ILE A 37 -4.80 -2.11 1.05
N MET A 38 -3.61 -2.55 1.47
CA MET A 38 -2.72 -1.73 2.29
C MET A 38 -2.30 -0.43 1.57
N LEU A 39 -1.95 -0.50 0.28
CA LEU A 39 -1.66 0.70 -0.52
C LEU A 39 -2.86 1.64 -0.58
N TRP A 40 -4.07 1.10 -0.80
CA TRP A 40 -5.30 1.90 -0.80
C TRP A 40 -5.57 2.56 0.55
N LEU A 41 -5.40 1.84 1.66
CA LEU A 41 -5.54 2.37 3.01
C LEU A 41 -4.50 3.46 3.31
N ALA A 42 -3.27 3.29 2.85
CA ALA A 42 -2.24 4.34 2.97
C ALA A 42 -2.66 5.60 2.21
N ARG A 43 -3.14 5.46 0.98
CA ARG A 43 -3.67 6.62 0.23
C ARG A 43 -4.83 7.28 0.97
N LYS A 44 -5.76 6.50 1.51
CA LYS A 44 -6.87 7.04 2.30
C LYS A 44 -6.38 7.77 3.56
N ALA A 45 -5.37 7.21 4.25
CA ALA A 45 -4.78 7.82 5.43
C ALA A 45 -4.07 9.16 5.14
N PHE A 46 -3.54 9.35 3.94
CA PHE A 46 -2.78 10.52 3.53
C PHE A 46 -3.38 11.25 2.31
N PHE A 47 -4.71 11.34 2.27
CA PHE A 47 -5.48 12.22 1.36
C PHE A 47 -5.22 11.98 -0.14
N GLY A 48 -5.13 10.71 -0.55
CA GLY A 48 -4.95 10.29 -1.94
C GLY A 48 -3.50 9.99 -2.33
N HIS A 49 -2.53 10.37 -1.48
CA HIS A 49 -1.11 10.15 -1.70
C HIS A 49 -0.58 9.03 -0.80
N CYS A 50 0.46 8.30 -1.21
CA CYS A 50 1.17 7.37 -0.33
C CYS A 50 2.57 7.93 -0.04
N PRO A 51 2.84 8.48 1.16
CA PRO A 51 4.16 9.02 1.50
C PRO A 51 5.16 7.92 1.91
N ILE A 52 4.75 6.66 1.91
CA ILE A 52 5.56 5.51 2.33
C ILE A 52 6.16 4.88 1.06
N PRO A 53 7.50 4.81 0.93
CA PRO A 53 8.14 4.11 -0.17
C PRO A 53 7.67 2.65 -0.30
N LEU A 54 7.32 2.24 -1.51
CA LEU A 54 6.93 0.86 -1.80
C LEU A 54 8.15 0.02 -2.17
N VAL A 55 8.24 -1.17 -1.59
CA VAL A 55 9.30 -2.15 -1.88
C VAL A 55 8.67 -3.40 -2.47
N HIS A 56 9.13 -3.74 -3.66
CA HIS A 56 8.71 -4.93 -4.38
C HIS A 56 9.89 -5.88 -4.54
N ILE A 57 9.73 -7.11 -4.05
CA ILE A 57 10.71 -8.18 -4.26
C ILE A 57 10.29 -8.96 -5.49
N ASP A 58 11.07 -8.86 -6.56
CA ASP A 58 10.86 -9.66 -7.77
C ASP A 58 11.55 -11.01 -7.64
N THR A 59 10.78 -12.08 -7.82
CA THR A 59 11.27 -13.46 -7.76
C THR A 59 11.57 -14.03 -9.14
N THR A 60 11.28 -13.31 -10.23
CA THR A 60 11.36 -13.75 -11.64
C THR A 60 10.35 -14.82 -12.06
N TYR A 61 9.54 -15.34 -11.13
CA TYR A 61 8.50 -16.36 -11.39
C TYR A 61 7.08 -15.77 -11.49
N LYS A 62 6.94 -14.46 -11.61
CA LYS A 62 5.63 -13.79 -11.65
C LYS A 62 5.03 -13.88 -13.04
N ILE A 63 3.70 -14.00 -13.09
CA ILE A 63 2.97 -13.98 -14.35
C ILE A 63 3.18 -12.62 -15.03
N PRO A 64 3.44 -12.55 -16.35
CA PRO A 64 3.71 -11.29 -17.05
C PRO A 64 2.68 -10.18 -16.77
N ALA A 65 1.39 -10.53 -16.70
CA ALA A 65 0.32 -9.60 -16.39
C ALA A 65 0.48 -8.88 -15.03
N MET A 66 1.09 -9.52 -14.03
CA MET A 66 1.38 -8.88 -12.74
C MET A 66 2.45 -7.80 -12.88
N ILE A 67 3.47 -8.05 -13.70
CA ILE A 67 4.55 -7.09 -13.96
C ILE A 67 3.99 -5.90 -14.76
N GLU A 68 3.17 -6.16 -15.78
CA GLU A 68 2.48 -5.11 -16.54
C GLU A 68 1.62 -4.23 -15.64
N TYR A 69 0.82 -4.83 -14.75
CA TYR A 69 0.01 -4.10 -13.80
C TYR A 69 0.86 -3.26 -12.84
N ARG A 70 1.97 -3.79 -12.33
CA ARG A 70 2.93 -3.00 -11.51
C ARG A 70 3.44 -1.78 -12.26
N THR A 71 3.88 -1.98 -13.51
CA THR A 71 4.40 -0.89 -14.34
C THR A 71 3.33 0.16 -14.65
N PHE A 72 2.09 -0.27 -14.87
CA PHE A 72 0.95 0.63 -15.03
C PHE A 72 0.73 1.49 -13.77
N MET A 73 0.64 0.89 -12.58
CA MET A 73 0.45 1.61 -11.32
C MET A 73 1.56 2.64 -11.07
N GLN A 74 2.83 2.26 -11.29
CA GLN A 74 3.96 3.18 -11.17
C GLN A 74 3.86 4.40 -12.10
N ARG A 75 3.36 4.22 -13.32
CA ARG A 75 3.18 5.32 -14.30
C ARG A 75 1.99 6.20 -13.95
N SER A 76 0.95 5.63 -13.35
CA SER A 76 -0.23 6.35 -12.88
C SER A 76 0.03 7.22 -11.65
N GLY A 77 1.22 7.12 -11.05
CA GLY A 77 1.59 7.87 -9.84
C GLY A 77 1.01 7.28 -8.56
N ASP A 78 0.69 5.98 -8.58
CA ASP A 78 0.19 5.23 -7.44
C ASP A 78 1.31 4.54 -6.63
#